data_AF-A0A7R8XFX3-F1
#
_entry.id   AF-A0A7R8XFX3-F1
#
_cell.length_a   1.000
_cell.length_b   1.000
_cell.length_c   1.000
_cell.angle_alpha   90.00
_cell.angle_beta   90.00
_cell.angle_gamma   90.00
#
_symmetry.space_group_name_H-M   'P 1'
#
loop_
_entity.id
_entity.type
_entity.pdbx_description
1 polymer ?
#
loop_
_entity_poly.entity_id
_entity_poly.type
_entity_poly.pdbx_seq_one_letter_code
_entity_poly.pdbx_strand_id
1 'polypeptide(L)'
;MQSLIRQASNISELLDDSVPFGSKPIQRPSVSPDETTILLFPGQGSQYIGMGESLLDVPGVREMEWCKKQGINEVEAECRIASYLYPDCKVVAGHEVALEFIEKNARDFKLLRCRRLPVSGAFHTDLMKSAAEPVRALMKRIPINPPLVKVYSNLDGHVYHTVKQIQRNTPKLLYKPVKWEQTMHAIYERKSDVPYPTTFECGPGGNLRKILERVNAKAASFMKTFRV
;
A
#
# COMPACT_ATOMS: atom_id res chain seq x y z
N MET A 1 -8.62 -20.32 8.26
CA MET A 1 -8.40 -18.88 8.53
C MET A 1 -9.68 -18.04 8.36
N GLN A 2 -10.87 -18.62 8.56
CA GLN A 2 -12.17 -17.89 8.52
C GLN A 2 -12.93 -17.95 9.86
N SER A 3 -12.42 -18.65 10.88
CA SER A 3 -13.11 -18.77 12.18
C SER A 3 -12.56 -17.85 13.29
N LEU A 4 -11.41 -17.18 13.12
CA LEU A 4 -10.80 -16.35 14.16
C LEU A 4 -11.23 -14.87 14.13
N ILE A 5 -11.87 -14.41 13.04
CA ILE A 5 -12.26 -12.99 12.88
C ILE A 5 -13.57 -12.65 13.62
N ARG A 6 -14.32 -13.65 14.11
CA ARG A 6 -15.62 -13.42 14.77
C ARG A 6 -15.56 -13.12 16.27
N GLN A 7 -14.38 -13.00 16.90
CA GLN A 7 -14.30 -12.75 18.34
C GLN A 7 -13.37 -11.60 18.78
N ALA A 8 -12.61 -10.98 17.89
CA ALA A 8 -11.76 -9.85 18.30
C ALA A 8 -12.54 -8.53 18.25
N SER A 9 -12.79 -7.94 19.40
CA SER A 9 -13.55 -6.68 19.54
C SER A 9 -12.64 -5.44 19.53
N ASN A 10 -11.31 -5.63 19.53
CA ASN A 10 -10.32 -4.57 19.38
C ASN A 10 -8.99 -5.09 18.80
N ILE A 11 -8.16 -4.17 18.28
CA ILE A 11 -6.86 -4.46 17.63
C ILE A 11 -5.83 -5.08 18.58
N SER A 12 -5.95 -4.89 19.90
CA SER A 12 -4.97 -5.39 20.87
C SER A 12 -4.98 -6.92 20.96
N GLU A 13 -6.14 -7.55 20.77
CA GLU A 13 -6.29 -9.01 20.78
C GLU A 13 -5.63 -9.71 19.57
N LEU A 14 -5.27 -8.96 18.52
CA LEU A 14 -4.56 -9.47 17.34
C LEU A 14 -3.03 -9.46 17.49
N LEU A 15 -2.49 -8.84 18.54
CA LEU A 15 -1.06 -8.53 18.66
C LEU A 15 -0.31 -9.39 19.69
N ASP A 16 -1.00 -10.28 20.42
CA ASP A 16 -0.44 -10.97 21.59
C ASP A 16 0.25 -12.32 21.28
N ASP A 17 0.26 -12.77 20.02
CA ASP A 17 0.79 -14.10 19.63
C ASP A 17 2.27 -14.11 19.17
N SER A 18 3.13 -13.20 19.66
CA SER A 18 4.55 -13.19 19.23
C SER A 18 5.42 -14.23 19.94
N VAL A 19 5.82 -15.28 19.21
CA VAL A 19 6.81 -16.31 19.62
C VAL A 19 8.23 -15.70 19.73
N PRO A 20 9.07 -16.07 20.71
CA PRO A 20 10.41 -15.49 20.86
C PRO A 20 11.37 -15.95 19.75
N PHE A 21 12.03 -15.00 19.08
CA PHE A 21 13.07 -15.29 18.08
C PHE A 21 14.35 -15.79 18.75
N GLY A 22 14.76 -17.03 18.44
CA GLY A 22 15.97 -17.67 18.95
C GLY A 22 17.28 -17.06 18.43
N SER A 23 18.27 -17.01 19.30
CA SER A 23 19.61 -16.46 19.08
C SER A 23 20.54 -17.44 18.34
N LYS A 24 20.68 -17.30 17.02
CA LYS A 24 21.85 -17.83 16.30
C LYS A 24 22.75 -16.66 15.85
N PRO A 25 24.09 -16.79 15.93
CA PRO A 25 25.01 -15.73 15.54
C PRO A 25 24.92 -15.49 14.02
N ILE A 26 24.52 -14.28 13.65
CA ILE A 26 24.34 -13.84 12.26
C ILE A 26 25.72 -13.53 11.67
N GLN A 27 26.16 -14.30 10.68
CA GLN A 27 27.31 -13.91 9.84
C GLN A 27 26.92 -12.66 9.04
N ARG A 28 27.65 -11.56 9.24
CA ARG A 28 27.42 -10.29 8.54
C ARG A 28 28.01 -10.37 7.11
N PRO A 29 27.23 -10.06 6.06
CA PRO A 29 27.74 -9.94 4.70
C PRO A 29 28.86 -8.88 4.61
N SER A 30 29.79 -9.06 3.67
CA SER A 30 30.92 -8.13 3.42
C SER A 30 30.51 -6.82 2.74
N VAL A 31 29.28 -6.75 2.22
CA VAL A 31 28.69 -5.54 1.63
C VAL A 31 27.58 -5.05 2.55
N SER A 32 27.49 -3.73 2.71
CA SER A 32 26.52 -3.13 3.62
C SER A 32 25.09 -3.50 3.19
N PRO A 33 24.23 -4.04 4.09
CA PRO A 33 22.89 -4.48 3.72
C PRO A 33 22.01 -3.39 3.11
N ASP A 34 22.25 -2.13 3.46
CA ASP A 34 21.56 -0.95 2.94
C ASP A 34 21.92 -0.60 1.48
N GLU A 35 22.86 -1.33 0.87
CA GLU A 35 23.26 -1.21 -0.54
C GLU A 35 22.96 -2.47 -1.37
N THR A 36 22.63 -3.60 -0.74
CA THR A 36 22.61 -4.91 -1.44
C THR A 36 21.34 -5.73 -1.30
N THR A 37 20.50 -5.46 -0.29
CA THR A 37 19.30 -6.26 -0.05
C THR A 37 18.07 -5.39 0.18
N ILE A 38 17.01 -5.68 -0.56
CA ILE A 38 15.69 -5.07 -0.35
C ILE A 38 14.72 -6.14 0.14
N LEU A 39 14.09 -5.90 1.29
CA LEU A 39 13.00 -6.73 1.79
C LEU A 39 11.66 -6.02 1.54
N LEU A 40 10.78 -6.69 0.81
CA LEU A 40 9.43 -6.23 0.51
C LEU A 40 8.43 -7.11 1.26
N PHE A 41 7.74 -6.51 2.21
CA PHE A 41 6.65 -7.16 2.93
C PHE A 41 5.33 -6.84 2.24
N PRO A 42 4.44 -7.83 2.02
CA PRO A 42 3.09 -7.54 1.64
C PRO A 42 2.41 -6.85 2.82
N GLY A 43 2.04 -5.59 2.66
CA GLY A 43 0.99 -5.01 3.49
C GLY A 43 -0.31 -5.80 3.30
N GLN A 44 -1.23 -5.76 4.27
CA GLN A 44 -2.58 -6.26 4.05
C GLN A 44 -3.18 -5.54 2.84
N GLY A 45 -3.17 -6.22 1.69
CA GLY A 45 -3.32 -5.60 0.38
C GLY A 45 -2.66 -6.40 -0.73
N SER A 46 -2.93 -7.71 -0.79
CA SER A 46 -2.70 -8.48 -2.01
C SER A 46 -3.88 -8.26 -2.96
N GLN A 47 -3.68 -7.47 -4.00
CA GLN A 47 -4.70 -7.20 -5.02
C GLN A 47 -4.02 -7.27 -6.40
N TYR A 48 -4.68 -7.94 -7.34
CA TYR A 48 -4.06 -8.51 -8.54
C TYR A 48 -4.45 -7.72 -9.83
N ILE A 49 -3.85 -8.09 -10.97
CA ILE A 49 -3.33 -7.25 -12.10
C ILE A 49 -4.33 -6.83 -13.20
N GLY A 50 -4.18 -5.60 -13.74
CA GLY A 50 -4.27 -5.29 -15.18
C GLY A 50 -5.11 -4.08 -15.64
N MET A 51 -4.41 -3.03 -16.14
CA MET A 51 -4.76 -1.99 -17.15
C MET A 51 -5.31 -0.60 -16.74
N GLY A 52 -4.78 0.46 -17.38
CA GLY A 52 -5.15 1.87 -17.14
C GLY A 52 -4.11 2.92 -17.52
N GLU A 53 -3.52 2.88 -18.73
CA GLU A 53 -2.64 3.94 -19.27
C GLU A 53 -3.50 5.17 -19.64
N SER A 54 -3.92 5.94 -18.63
CA SER A 54 -4.39 7.34 -18.65
C SER A 54 -5.20 7.65 -17.37
N LEU A 55 -4.53 7.65 -16.22
CA LEU A 55 -5.09 8.19 -14.97
C LEU A 55 -4.32 9.42 -14.49
N LEU A 56 -3.83 10.22 -15.45
CA LEU A 56 -3.27 11.53 -15.18
C LEU A 56 -4.32 12.67 -15.22
N ASP A 57 -5.60 12.35 -15.46
CA ASP A 57 -6.71 13.33 -15.52
C ASP A 57 -7.95 12.92 -14.69
N VAL A 58 -7.82 12.33 -13.48
CA VAL A 58 -9.00 12.03 -12.63
C VAL A 58 -9.09 12.85 -11.31
N PRO A 59 -9.47 14.14 -11.37
CA PRO A 59 -9.79 14.98 -10.21
C PRO A 59 -11.27 14.87 -9.74
N GLY A 60 -11.69 13.91 -8.89
CA GLY A 60 -13.08 13.90 -8.38
C GLY A 60 -14.20 13.92 -9.47
N VAL A 61 -13.98 13.21 -10.60
CA VAL A 61 -14.37 13.70 -11.94
C VAL A 61 -15.81 13.55 -12.40
N ARG A 62 -16.65 12.71 -11.81
CA ARG A 62 -18.05 12.62 -12.24
C ARG A 62 -19.07 12.76 -11.13
N GLU A 63 -18.61 12.91 -9.89
CA GLU A 63 -19.46 12.95 -8.70
C GLU A 63 -20.34 14.21 -8.64
N MET A 64 -19.97 15.34 -9.27
CA MET A 64 -20.75 16.58 -9.12
C MET A 64 -21.63 16.93 -10.32
N GLU A 65 -21.22 16.62 -11.56
CA GLU A 65 -21.95 17.05 -12.77
C GLU A 65 -23.27 16.29 -13.00
N TRP A 66 -23.38 15.02 -12.58
CA TRP A 66 -24.62 14.25 -12.70
C TRP A 66 -25.63 14.58 -11.59
N CYS A 67 -25.16 14.77 -10.35
CA CYS A 67 -25.99 15.20 -9.21
C CYS A 67 -26.64 16.57 -9.45
N LYS A 68 -25.93 17.51 -10.09
CA LYS A 68 -26.47 18.80 -10.58
C LYS A 68 -27.51 18.66 -11.70
N LYS A 69 -27.42 17.64 -12.56
CA LYS A 69 -28.38 17.40 -13.66
C LYS A 69 -29.70 16.76 -13.19
N GLN A 70 -29.81 16.32 -11.94
CA GLN A 70 -30.97 15.56 -11.43
C GLN A 70 -31.60 16.17 -10.17
N GLY A 71 -31.08 17.28 -9.65
CA GLY A 71 -31.72 18.06 -8.56
C GLY A 71 -31.66 17.41 -7.16
N ILE A 72 -30.64 16.60 -6.88
CA ILE A 72 -30.51 15.84 -5.63
C ILE A 72 -29.49 16.53 -4.70
N ASN A 73 -29.91 16.81 -3.46
CA ASN A 73 -29.11 17.48 -2.42
C ASN A 73 -27.88 16.64 -2.02
N GLU A 74 -26.79 17.37 -1.75
CA GLU A 74 -25.43 16.91 -1.46
C GLU A 74 -25.32 15.55 -0.73
N VAL A 75 -25.00 14.51 -1.50
CA VAL A 75 -24.34 13.31 -0.97
C VAL A 75 -22.85 13.53 -1.22
N GLU A 76 -22.05 13.73 -0.17
CA GLU A 76 -20.58 13.73 -0.27
C GLU A 76 -20.08 12.30 -0.53
N ALA A 77 -20.40 11.76 -1.70
CA ALA A 77 -19.85 10.50 -2.16
C ALA A 77 -18.35 10.73 -2.45
N GLU A 78 -17.49 10.28 -1.53
CA GLU A 78 -16.04 10.23 -1.75
C GLU A 78 -15.67 9.03 -2.65
N CYS A 79 -14.88 9.27 -3.71
CA CYS A 79 -14.08 8.27 -4.38
C CYS A 79 -12.69 8.81 -4.72
N ARG A 80 -11.64 8.08 -4.33
CA ARG A 80 -10.26 8.52 -4.49
C ARG A 80 -9.33 7.36 -4.80
N ILE A 81 -8.16 7.68 -5.34
CA ILE A 81 -7.07 6.73 -5.47
C ILE A 81 -6.58 6.35 -4.07
N ALA A 82 -6.69 5.07 -3.75
CA ALA A 82 -6.22 4.42 -2.54
C ALA A 82 -4.81 3.82 -2.69
N SER A 83 -4.41 3.43 -3.91
CA SER A 83 -3.07 2.92 -4.18
C SER A 83 -2.61 3.20 -5.60
N TYR A 84 -1.38 3.68 -5.74
CA TYR A 84 -0.67 3.84 -6.99
C TYR A 84 0.26 2.63 -7.17
N LEU A 85 -0.17 1.62 -7.93
CA LEU A 85 0.58 0.36 -8.09
C LEU A 85 1.62 0.45 -9.21
N TYR A 86 1.23 0.90 -10.41
CA TYR A 86 2.11 1.11 -11.57
C TYR A 86 1.40 2.05 -12.55
N PRO A 87 2.05 2.57 -13.62
CA PRO A 87 1.47 3.59 -14.49
C PRO A 87 0.01 3.29 -14.86
N ASP A 88 -0.22 2.03 -15.24
CA ASP A 88 -1.50 1.56 -15.76
C ASP A 88 -2.38 0.87 -14.71
N CYS A 89 -2.12 1.02 -13.41
CA CYS A 89 -3.00 0.41 -12.42
C CYS A 89 -2.98 1.18 -11.11
N LYS A 90 -4.17 1.69 -10.79
CA LYS A 90 -4.48 2.34 -9.53
C LYS A 90 -5.62 1.59 -8.87
N VAL A 91 -5.63 1.57 -7.55
CA VAL A 91 -6.78 1.13 -6.75
C VAL A 91 -7.55 2.37 -6.36
N VAL A 92 -8.86 2.38 -6.58
CA VAL A 92 -9.76 3.40 -6.05
C VAL A 92 -10.57 2.83 -4.89
N ALA A 93 -10.89 3.66 -3.92
CA ALA A 93 -11.76 3.33 -2.80
C ALA A 93 -12.63 4.54 -2.44
N GLY A 94 -13.74 4.30 -1.76
CA GLY A 94 -14.73 5.33 -1.50
C GLY A 94 -16.07 4.73 -1.04
N HIS A 95 -17.12 5.55 -1.12
CA HIS A 95 -18.48 5.10 -0.91
C HIS A 95 -18.94 4.15 -2.02
N GLU A 96 -19.81 3.21 -1.66
CA GLU A 96 -20.29 2.17 -2.58
C GLU A 96 -20.95 2.78 -3.83
N VAL A 97 -21.79 3.81 -3.64
CA VAL A 97 -22.47 4.53 -4.73
C VAL A 97 -21.50 5.14 -5.74
N ALA A 98 -20.34 5.61 -5.28
CA ALA A 98 -19.30 6.19 -6.13
C ALA A 98 -18.59 5.12 -6.97
N LEU A 99 -18.28 3.98 -6.32
CA LEU A 99 -17.64 2.84 -6.98
C LEU A 99 -18.57 2.19 -8.00
N GLU A 100 -19.86 2.00 -7.66
CA GLU A 100 -20.89 1.51 -8.58
C GLU A 100 -21.04 2.43 -9.80
N PHE A 101 -20.99 3.75 -9.58
CA PHE A 101 -21.03 4.73 -10.66
C PHE A 101 -19.82 4.57 -11.60
N ILE A 102 -18.61 4.42 -11.07
CA ILE A 102 -17.41 4.19 -11.89
C ILE A 102 -17.54 2.90 -12.71
N GLU A 103 -17.99 1.82 -12.07
CA GLU A 103 -18.16 0.53 -12.73
C GLU A 103 -19.20 0.57 -13.85
N LYS A 104 -20.35 1.20 -13.61
CA LYS A 104 -21.42 1.36 -14.61
C LYS A 104 -20.97 2.18 -15.81
N ASN A 105 -20.08 3.15 -15.61
CA ASN A 105 -19.60 4.05 -16.64
C ASN A 105 -18.15 3.81 -17.08
N ALA A 106 -17.60 2.61 -16.79
CA ALA A 106 -16.19 2.28 -17.00
C ALA A 106 -15.71 2.52 -18.44
N ARG A 107 -16.57 2.29 -19.44
CA ARG A 107 -16.26 2.50 -20.87
C ARG A 107 -15.97 3.96 -21.19
N ASP A 108 -16.76 4.87 -20.64
CA ASP A 108 -16.58 6.31 -20.89
C ASP A 108 -15.28 6.83 -20.28
N PHE A 109 -14.89 6.22 -19.15
CA PHE A 109 -13.61 6.47 -18.48
C PHE A 109 -12.45 5.72 -19.11
N LYS A 110 -12.68 4.98 -20.22
CA LYS A 110 -11.69 4.17 -20.91
C LYS A 110 -11.01 3.14 -19.98
N LEU A 111 -11.72 2.70 -18.94
CA LEU A 111 -11.25 1.68 -18.01
C LEU A 111 -11.38 0.32 -18.68
N LEU A 112 -10.23 -0.28 -18.99
CA LEU A 112 -10.15 -1.57 -19.68
C LEU A 112 -10.65 -2.72 -18.81
N ARG A 113 -10.48 -2.62 -17.48
CA ARG A 113 -10.95 -3.61 -16.52
C ARG A 113 -11.22 -2.98 -15.16
N CYS A 114 -12.36 -3.30 -14.57
CA CYS A 114 -12.69 -2.98 -13.18
C CYS A 114 -12.91 -4.28 -12.40
N ARG A 115 -12.47 -4.35 -11.14
CA ARG A 115 -12.83 -5.43 -10.23
C ARG A 115 -12.85 -4.96 -8.78
N ARG A 116 -13.89 -5.38 -8.05
CA ARG A 116 -13.99 -5.25 -6.60
C ARG A 116 -13.02 -6.14 -5.84
N LEU A 117 -12.55 -5.57 -4.75
CA LEU A 117 -11.55 -6.19 -3.89
C LEU A 117 -12.24 -6.62 -2.59
N PRO A 118 -11.97 -7.83 -2.09
CA PRO A 118 -12.67 -8.37 -0.91
C PRO A 118 -12.05 -7.78 0.36
N VAL A 119 -12.34 -6.51 0.63
CA VAL A 119 -11.84 -5.77 1.79
C VAL A 119 -13.00 -5.28 2.64
N SER A 120 -12.76 -5.12 3.93
CA SER A 120 -13.78 -4.73 4.92
C SER A 120 -14.07 -3.23 4.97
N GLY A 121 -13.29 -2.40 4.27
CA GLY A 121 -13.46 -0.95 4.30
C GLY A 121 -12.68 -0.22 3.21
N ALA A 122 -12.99 1.07 3.05
CA ALA A 122 -12.37 1.97 2.09
C ALA A 122 -11.02 2.49 2.61
N PHE A 123 -10.06 1.58 2.82
CA PHE A 123 -8.70 1.95 3.24
C PHE A 123 -8.05 2.96 2.30
N HIS A 124 -7.17 3.79 2.86
CA HIS A 124 -6.43 4.84 2.17
C HIS A 124 -7.29 6.00 1.64
N THR A 125 -8.49 6.18 2.20
CA THR A 125 -9.40 7.32 1.95
C THR A 125 -9.68 8.10 3.21
N ASP A 126 -10.23 9.31 3.08
CA ASP A 126 -10.54 10.15 4.25
C ASP A 126 -11.64 9.55 5.13
N LEU A 127 -12.43 8.60 4.63
CA LEU A 127 -13.38 7.78 5.41
C LEU A 127 -12.73 7.03 6.56
N MET A 128 -11.42 6.75 6.49
CA MET A 128 -10.66 6.07 7.54
C MET A 128 -10.00 7.01 8.55
N LYS A 129 -10.21 8.33 8.46
CA LYS A 129 -9.58 9.30 9.39
C LYS A 129 -9.90 8.99 10.85
N SER A 130 -11.13 8.65 11.17
CA SER A 130 -11.55 8.31 12.55
C SER A 130 -10.82 7.06 13.07
N ALA A 131 -10.60 6.06 12.21
CA ALA A 131 -9.86 4.85 12.54
C ALA A 131 -8.35 5.09 12.77
N ALA A 132 -7.82 6.26 12.35
CA ALA A 132 -6.43 6.61 12.57
C ALA A 132 -6.13 7.09 14.01
N GLU A 133 -7.14 7.56 14.75
CA GLU A 133 -6.94 8.04 16.14
C GLU A 133 -6.53 6.94 17.11
N PRO A 134 -7.19 5.76 17.15
CA PRO A 134 -6.75 4.64 17.97
C PRO A 134 -5.32 4.21 17.64
N VAL A 135 -4.96 4.15 16.35
CA VAL A 135 -3.60 3.82 15.90
C VAL A 135 -2.60 4.87 16.41
N ARG A 136 -2.93 6.16 16.32
CA ARG A 136 -2.07 7.23 16.84
C ARG A 136 -1.86 7.11 18.34
N ALA A 137 -2.90 6.78 19.11
CA ALA A 137 -2.80 6.58 20.54
C ALA A 137 -1.90 5.37 20.87
N LEU A 138 -2.04 4.27 20.13
CA LEU A 138 -1.21 3.07 20.28
C LEU A 138 0.26 3.37 19.97
N MET A 139 0.55 4.08 18.87
CA MET A 139 1.92 4.46 18.46
C MET A 139 2.68 5.27 19.53
N LYS A 140 1.98 5.97 20.44
CA LYS A 140 2.59 6.68 21.56
C LYS A 140 2.98 5.78 22.72
N ARG A 141 2.35 4.60 22.83
CA ARG A 141 2.54 3.66 23.94
C ARG A 141 3.54 2.55 23.62
N ILE A 142 3.65 2.16 22.36
CA ILE A 142 4.58 1.12 21.95
C ILE A 142 6.02 1.66 21.89
N PRO A 143 7.01 0.93 22.43
CA PRO A 143 8.40 1.27 22.26
C PRO A 143 8.80 1.08 20.79
N ILE A 144 9.32 2.13 20.16
CA ILE A 144 9.77 2.10 18.77
C ILE A 144 11.22 2.54 18.74
N ASN A 145 12.06 1.71 18.12
CA ASN A 145 13.46 2.03 17.89
C ASN A 145 13.64 2.62 16.48
N PRO A 146 14.68 3.45 16.27
CA PRO A 146 15.11 3.82 14.94
C PRO A 146 15.35 2.58 14.07
N PRO A 147 14.96 2.61 12.78
CA PRO A 147 15.09 1.45 11.92
C PRO A 147 16.57 1.16 11.64
N LEU A 148 16.98 -0.11 11.76
CA LEU A 148 18.35 -0.55 11.50
C LEU A 148 18.68 -0.62 10.00
N VAL A 149 17.65 -0.68 9.17
CA VAL A 149 17.73 -0.69 7.71
C VAL A 149 16.86 0.41 7.16
N LYS A 150 17.12 0.87 5.92
CA LYS A 150 16.29 1.88 5.27
C LYS A 150 14.85 1.33 5.14
N VAL A 151 13.90 1.99 5.79
CA VAL A 151 12.46 1.71 5.65
C VAL A 151 11.84 2.85 4.87
N TYR A 152 11.33 2.56 3.68
CA TYR A 152 10.69 3.54 2.82
C TYR A 152 9.21 3.71 3.17
N SER A 153 8.75 4.95 3.23
CA SER A 153 7.36 5.28 3.52
C SER A 153 6.48 5.10 2.29
N ASN A 154 5.40 4.35 2.44
CA ASN A 154 4.35 4.26 1.41
C ASN A 154 3.57 5.58 1.20
N LEU A 155 3.82 6.63 1.98
CA LEU A 155 3.14 7.93 1.82
C LEU A 155 3.80 8.83 0.78
N ASP A 156 5.12 8.78 0.71
CA ASP A 156 5.93 9.75 -0.03
C ASP A 156 7.22 9.15 -0.61
N GLY A 157 7.49 7.86 -0.42
CA GLY A 157 8.69 7.18 -0.90
C GLY A 157 9.97 7.56 -0.16
N HIS A 158 9.91 8.32 0.94
CA HIS A 158 11.11 8.73 1.68
C HIS A 158 11.48 7.72 2.76
N VAL A 159 12.77 7.67 3.10
CA VAL A 159 13.28 6.82 4.18
C VAL A 159 12.91 7.40 5.54
N TYR A 160 12.45 6.54 6.45
CA TYR A 160 12.32 6.88 7.86
C TYR A 160 13.70 6.96 8.52
N HIS A 161 14.01 8.13 9.10
CA HIS A 161 15.24 8.36 9.85
C HIS A 161 15.00 8.44 11.36
N THR A 162 13.79 8.79 11.79
CA THR A 162 13.49 9.01 13.21
C THR A 162 12.20 8.32 13.65
N VAL A 163 12.15 7.93 14.92
CA VAL A 163 10.95 7.38 15.57
C VAL A 163 9.76 8.34 15.44
N LYS A 164 9.99 9.65 15.56
CA LYS A 164 8.95 10.68 15.41
C LYS A 164 8.31 10.67 14.03
N GLN A 165 9.08 10.42 12.96
CA GLN A 165 8.51 10.28 11.61
C GLN A 165 7.63 9.03 11.52
N ILE A 166 8.08 7.89 12.07
CA ILE A 166 7.30 6.64 12.10
C ILE A 166 5.97 6.86 12.84
N GLN A 167 6.02 7.37 14.08
CA GLN A 167 4.83 7.65 14.89
C GLN A 167 3.86 8.63 14.21
N ARG A 168 4.38 9.66 13.53
CA ARG A 168 3.58 10.65 12.83
C ARG A 168 2.93 10.09 11.56
N ASN A 169 3.63 9.22 10.83
CA ASN A 169 3.24 8.81 9.49
C ASN A 169 2.46 7.48 9.48
N THR A 170 2.73 6.53 10.38
CA THR A 170 2.02 5.25 10.42
C THR A 170 0.49 5.39 10.47
N PRO A 171 -0.10 6.25 11.33
CA PRO A 171 -1.55 6.43 11.34
C PRO A 171 -2.11 6.99 10.02
N LYS A 172 -1.30 7.75 9.27
CA LYS A 172 -1.71 8.31 7.97
C LYS A 172 -1.86 7.23 6.92
N LEU A 173 -1.16 6.10 7.05
CA LEU A 173 -1.28 4.98 6.10
C LEU A 173 -2.71 4.45 6.04
N LEU A 174 -3.54 4.63 7.07
CA LEU A 174 -4.93 4.21 7.03
C LEU A 174 -5.80 5.03 6.07
N TYR A 175 -5.48 6.32 5.87
CA TYR A 175 -6.36 7.27 5.15
C TYR A 175 -5.65 8.06 4.03
N LYS A 176 -4.38 7.77 3.78
CA LYS A 176 -3.61 8.33 2.66
C LYS A 176 -3.28 7.23 1.66
N PRO A 177 -3.22 7.56 0.35
CA PRO A 177 -2.90 6.61 -0.69
C PRO A 177 -1.53 5.97 -0.48
N VAL A 178 -1.44 4.68 -0.82
CA VAL A 178 -0.17 3.96 -0.95
C VAL A 178 0.49 4.38 -2.25
N LYS A 179 1.68 4.97 -2.16
CA LYS A 179 2.50 5.40 -3.31
C LYS A 179 3.51 4.32 -3.69
N TRP A 180 3.03 3.11 -4.00
CA TRP A 180 3.90 1.97 -4.28
C TRP A 180 4.79 2.22 -5.51
N GLU A 181 4.20 2.66 -6.62
CA GLU A 181 4.91 2.99 -7.86
C GLU A 181 6.07 3.98 -7.60
N GLN A 182 5.77 5.09 -6.93
CA GLN A 182 6.75 6.13 -6.62
C GLN A 182 7.83 5.62 -5.65
N THR A 183 7.44 4.81 -4.67
CA THR A 183 8.37 4.19 -3.73
C THR A 183 9.32 3.23 -4.45
N MET A 184 8.81 2.44 -5.40
CA MET A 184 9.66 1.55 -6.20
C MET A 184 10.61 2.34 -7.12
N HIS A 185 10.17 3.47 -7.69
CA HIS A 185 11.09 4.36 -8.41
C HIS A 185 12.21 4.87 -7.50
N ALA A 186 11.89 5.38 -6.31
CA ALA A 186 12.89 5.86 -5.36
C ALA A 186 13.87 4.76 -4.91
N ILE A 187 13.38 3.53 -4.72
CA ILE A 187 14.21 2.39 -4.30
C ILE A 187 15.13 1.88 -5.42
N TYR A 188 14.64 1.89 -6.67
CA TYR A 188 15.34 1.31 -7.81
C TYR A 188 16.04 2.34 -8.72
N GLU A 189 16.00 3.62 -8.37
CA GLU A 189 16.78 4.66 -9.02
C GLU A 189 18.27 4.42 -8.80
N ARG A 190 19.03 4.38 -9.89
CA ARG A 190 20.49 4.14 -9.88
C ARG A 190 21.12 4.47 -11.22
N LYS A 191 22.43 4.65 -11.21
CA LYS A 191 23.27 4.72 -12.41
C LYS A 191 23.34 3.36 -13.11
N SER A 192 23.57 3.35 -14.42
CA SER A 192 23.51 2.14 -15.25
C SER A 192 24.58 1.10 -14.92
N ASP A 193 25.67 1.50 -14.29
CA ASP A 193 26.81 0.66 -13.87
C ASP A 193 26.61 0.03 -12.48
N VAL A 194 25.61 0.47 -11.72
CA VAL A 194 25.30 -0.09 -10.40
C VAL A 194 24.37 -1.30 -10.57
N PRO A 195 24.77 -2.51 -10.13
CA PRO A 195 23.95 -3.70 -10.26
C PRO A 195 22.66 -3.59 -9.45
N TYR A 196 21.64 -4.34 -9.85
CA TYR A 196 20.42 -4.43 -9.05
C TYR A 196 20.68 -5.23 -7.77
N PRO A 197 20.14 -4.79 -6.61
CA PRO A 197 20.24 -5.54 -5.38
C PRO A 197 19.39 -6.81 -5.48
N THR A 198 19.68 -7.76 -4.60
CA THR A 198 18.77 -8.89 -4.46
C THR A 198 17.53 -8.42 -3.71
N THR A 199 16.36 -8.70 -4.27
CA THR A 199 15.08 -8.31 -3.67
C THR A 199 14.38 -9.56 -3.15
N PHE A 200 13.75 -9.47 -1.98
CA PHE A 200 12.97 -10.56 -1.41
C PHE A 200 11.54 -10.10 -1.15
N GLU A 201 10.55 -10.83 -1.66
CA GLU A 201 9.16 -10.76 -1.20
C GLU A 201 9.02 -11.65 0.04
N CYS A 202 8.73 -11.08 1.20
CA CYS A 202 8.56 -11.84 2.44
C CYS A 202 7.07 -11.99 2.74
N GLY A 203 6.43 -13.08 2.30
CA GLY A 203 5.00 -13.30 2.56
C GLY A 203 4.39 -14.49 1.83
N PRO A 204 3.07 -14.72 1.96
CA PRO A 204 2.44 -15.96 1.52
C PRO A 204 2.37 -16.14 -0.02
N GLY A 205 2.72 -15.14 -0.81
CA GLY A 205 2.54 -15.10 -2.26
C GLY A 205 3.68 -14.43 -3.03
N GLY A 206 3.50 -14.37 -4.36
CA GLY A 206 4.43 -13.74 -5.32
C GLY A 206 3.79 -12.58 -6.07
N ASN A 207 2.89 -11.84 -5.39
CA ASN A 207 2.10 -10.80 -6.03
C ASN A 207 2.91 -9.52 -6.21
N LEU A 208 3.75 -9.17 -5.22
CA LEU A 208 4.57 -7.97 -5.31
C LEU A 208 5.58 -8.07 -6.45
N ARG A 209 6.10 -9.26 -6.74
CA ARG A 209 6.95 -9.46 -7.93
C ARG A 209 6.24 -9.05 -9.22
N LYS A 210 5.00 -9.48 -9.42
CA LYS A 210 4.23 -9.18 -10.64
C LYS A 210 3.89 -7.70 -10.74
N ILE A 211 3.64 -7.04 -9.62
CA ILE A 211 3.40 -5.59 -9.56
C ILE A 211 4.71 -4.84 -9.84
N LEU A 212 5.82 -5.24 -9.22
CA LEU A 212 7.14 -4.66 -9.46
C LEU A 212 7.56 -4.79 -10.92
N GLU A 213 7.26 -5.91 -11.58
CA GLU A 213 7.56 -6.12 -13.00
C GLU A 213 6.90 -5.07 -13.91
N ARG A 214 5.74 -4.54 -13.51
CA ARG A 214 5.05 -3.45 -14.20
C ARG A 214 5.66 -2.06 -13.93
N VAL A 215 6.46 -1.91 -12.88
CA VAL A 215 7.17 -0.66 -12.56
C VAL A 215 8.62 -0.70 -13.08
N ASN A 216 9.30 -1.83 -12.88
CA ASN A 216 10.71 -2.02 -13.21
C ASN A 216 10.99 -3.52 -13.44
N ALA A 217 10.84 -3.97 -14.68
CA ALA A 217 11.04 -5.37 -15.06
C ALA A 217 12.46 -5.89 -14.74
N LYS A 218 13.49 -5.03 -14.85
CA LYS A 218 14.85 -5.36 -14.46
C LYS A 218 14.96 -5.62 -12.96
N ALA A 219 14.37 -4.79 -12.09
CA ALA A 219 14.35 -5.06 -10.66
C ALA A 219 13.65 -6.38 -10.32
N ALA A 220 12.51 -6.64 -10.97
CA ALA A 220 11.74 -7.86 -10.75
C ALA A 220 12.50 -9.14 -11.12
N SER A 221 13.48 -9.10 -12.03
CA SER A 221 14.31 -10.27 -12.34
C SER A 221 15.27 -10.67 -11.22
N PHE A 222 15.60 -9.73 -10.31
CA PHE A 222 16.43 -10.00 -9.12
C PHE A 222 15.58 -10.30 -7.87
N MET A 223 14.26 -10.34 -8.01
CA MET A 223 13.33 -10.60 -6.90
C MET A 223 13.07 -12.09 -6.69
N LYS A 224 13.24 -12.54 -5.45
CA LYS A 224 12.95 -13.88 -4.96
C LYS A 224 11.76 -13.84 -4.01
N THR A 225 10.94 -14.89 -3.98
CA THR A 225 9.84 -15.00 -3.02
C THR A 225 10.28 -15.88 -1.84
N PHE A 226 10.23 -15.31 -0.64
CA PHE A 226 10.43 -15.97 0.63
C PHE A 226 9.06 -16.14 1.30
N ARG A 227 8.54 -17.38 1.26
CA ARG A 227 7.26 -17.71 1.88
C ARG A 227 7.45 -17.90 3.39
N VAL A 228 6.72 -17.10 4.16
CA VAL A 228 6.59 -17.19 5.62
C VAL A 228 5.19 -17.62 5.99
#